data_AF-A0A317NLM6-F1
#
_entry.id   AF-A0A317NLM6-F1
#
_cell.length_a   1.000
_cell.length_b   1.000
_cell.length_c   1.000
_cell.angle_alpha   90.00
_cell.angle_beta   90.00
_cell.angle_gamma   90.00
#
_symmetry.space_group_name_H-M   'P 1'
#
loop_
_entity.id
_entity.type
_entity.pdbx_description
1 polymer ?
#
loop_
_entity_poly.entity_id
_entity_poly.type
_entity_poly.pdbx_seq_one_letter_code
_entity_poly.pdbx_strand_id
1 'polypeptide(L)'
;MTQWLPLLGSLPVAAAVLAGVIVNNRTHREGIAAADERGRQALDAAQRHVELSNMVGDQRDHEAWRREAVLAAVASILETSASVRADLTSCGEWDLVTVEEIDGVGAQIHKVIWDRPTAMLTRLRVVAHRRIPNKCEDLLRTLTAAQHITMQRLKLHIDPEATVEELEEMASLWQKAMRHAAEQERALVETTRGELGIDIPTKGTAVQPVPAPAPPVAEPPAEAAAAEPAVDEPEQPEQVEQPEVPAAEQTAQLRLADAAEDPADPRQAEPAKV
;
A
#
# COMPACT_ATOMS: atom_id res chain seq x y z
N MET A 1 -75.45 -61.36 22.08
CA MET A 1 -75.05 -60.73 20.80
C MET A 1 -74.59 -59.31 21.07
N THR A 2 -73.31 -59.06 21.37
CA THR A 2 -72.71 -57.70 21.39
C THR A 2 -71.17 -57.79 21.38
N GLN A 3 -70.61 -58.63 20.52
CA GLN A 3 -69.15 -58.80 20.38
C GLN A 3 -68.53 -57.84 19.33
N TRP A 4 -69.35 -57.07 18.61
CA TRP A 4 -68.92 -56.19 17.49
C TRP A 4 -68.80 -54.70 17.84
N LEU A 5 -69.25 -54.27 19.02
CA LEU A 5 -69.17 -52.88 19.47
C LEU A 5 -67.75 -52.31 19.62
N PRO A 6 -66.73 -53.05 20.12
CA PRO A 6 -65.38 -52.50 20.20
C PRO A 6 -64.70 -52.33 18.82
N LEU A 7 -65.12 -53.11 17.81
CA LEU A 7 -64.62 -53.01 16.44
C LEU A 7 -65.14 -51.77 15.69
N LEU A 8 -66.37 -51.32 16.00
CA LEU A 8 -66.91 -50.08 15.43
C LEU A 8 -66.34 -48.84 16.13
N GLY A 9 -66.01 -48.92 17.42
CA GLY A 9 -65.36 -47.84 18.18
C GLY A 9 -63.91 -47.56 17.77
N SER A 10 -63.20 -48.52 17.16
CA SER A 10 -61.82 -48.33 16.68
C SER A 10 -61.70 -47.59 15.36
N LEU A 11 -62.78 -47.50 14.57
CA LEU A 11 -62.78 -46.85 13.27
C LEU A 11 -62.50 -45.33 13.32
N PRO A 12 -63.11 -44.53 14.21
CA PRO A 12 -62.77 -43.11 14.35
C PRO A 12 -61.33 -42.90 14.85
N VAL A 13 -60.82 -43.78 15.72
CA VAL A 13 -59.43 -43.73 16.20
C VAL A 13 -58.47 -44.02 15.06
N ALA A 14 -58.74 -45.05 14.25
CA ALA A 14 -57.95 -45.38 13.08
C ALA A 14 -57.95 -44.24 12.03
N ALA A 15 -59.09 -43.58 11.82
CA ALA A 15 -59.18 -42.42 10.93
C ALA A 15 -58.36 -41.22 11.45
N ALA A 16 -58.40 -40.95 12.76
CA ALA A 16 -57.61 -39.88 13.38
C ALA A 16 -56.10 -40.17 13.30
N VAL A 17 -55.69 -41.41 13.55
CA VAL A 17 -54.28 -41.83 13.40
C VAL A 17 -53.83 -41.68 11.95
N LEU A 18 -54.63 -42.12 10.98
CA LEU A 18 -54.31 -41.99 9.56
C LEU A 18 -54.18 -40.52 9.15
N ALA A 19 -55.11 -39.66 9.58
CA ALA A 19 -55.03 -38.23 9.34
C ALA A 19 -53.77 -37.62 9.96
N GLY A 20 -53.41 -38.00 11.19
CA GLY A 20 -52.18 -37.59 11.85
C GLY A 20 -50.92 -38.01 11.10
N VAL A 21 -50.87 -39.25 10.60
CA VAL A 21 -49.74 -39.75 9.79
C VAL A 21 -49.61 -39.01 8.47
N ILE A 22 -50.73 -38.72 7.79
CA ILE A 22 -50.73 -37.98 6.52
C ILE A 22 -50.25 -36.54 6.73
N VAL A 23 -50.79 -35.84 7.74
CA VAL A 23 -50.36 -34.47 8.08
C VAL A 23 -48.88 -34.45 8.44
N ASN A 24 -48.43 -35.38 9.30
CA ASN A 24 -47.03 -35.48 9.68
C ASN A 24 -46.12 -35.74 8.46
N ASN A 25 -46.51 -36.64 7.56
CA ASN A 25 -45.73 -36.92 6.35
C ASN A 25 -45.65 -35.68 5.43
N ARG A 26 -46.75 -34.93 5.29
CA ARG A 26 -46.78 -33.71 4.49
C ARG A 26 -45.89 -32.61 5.08
N THR A 27 -45.99 -32.37 6.39
CA THR A 27 -45.13 -31.41 7.09
C THR A 27 -43.65 -31.81 6.99
N HIS A 28 -43.34 -33.11 7.07
CA HIS A 28 -41.97 -33.58 6.88
C HIS A 28 -41.45 -33.32 5.46
N ARG A 29 -42.27 -33.53 4.43
CA ARG A 29 -41.90 -33.24 3.04
C ARG A 29 -41.73 -31.74 2.77
N GLU A 30 -42.62 -30.92 3.29
CA GLU A 30 -42.54 -29.45 3.19
C GLU A 30 -41.31 -28.93 3.95
N GLY A 31 -40.99 -29.51 5.12
CA GLY A 31 -39.80 -29.20 5.89
C GLY A 31 -38.50 -29.55 5.17
N ILE A 32 -38.45 -30.72 4.50
CA ILE A 32 -37.31 -31.12 3.68
C ILE A 32 -37.14 -30.17 2.49
N ALA A 33 -38.22 -29.86 1.76
CA ALA A 33 -38.16 -28.95 0.63
C ALA A 33 -37.70 -27.53 1.03
N ALA A 34 -38.18 -27.03 2.18
CA ALA A 34 -37.75 -25.74 2.71
C ALA A 34 -36.29 -25.74 3.20
N ALA A 35 -35.77 -26.88 3.66
CA ALA A 35 -34.37 -27.03 4.04
C ALA A 35 -33.46 -27.11 2.81
N ASP A 36 -33.85 -27.86 1.77
CA ASP A 36 -33.12 -27.94 0.51
C ASP A 36 -33.03 -26.58 -0.17
N GLU A 37 -34.11 -25.81 -0.18
CA GLU A 37 -34.13 -24.46 -0.76
C GLU A 37 -33.21 -23.50 0.00
N ARG A 38 -33.25 -23.52 1.35
CA ARG A 38 -32.28 -22.77 2.18
C ARG A 38 -30.85 -23.22 1.95
N GLY A 39 -30.63 -24.52 1.75
CA GLY A 39 -29.33 -25.09 1.41
C GLY A 39 -28.80 -24.57 0.07
N ARG A 40 -29.64 -24.54 -0.97
CA ARG A 40 -29.28 -23.95 -2.27
C ARG A 40 -28.96 -22.48 -2.17
N GLN A 41 -29.82 -21.71 -1.49
CA GLN A 41 -29.60 -20.28 -1.30
C GLN A 41 -28.31 -19.99 -0.52
N ALA A 42 -27.99 -20.79 0.49
CA ALA A 42 -26.74 -20.67 1.24
C ALA A 42 -25.52 -21.01 0.38
N LEU A 43 -25.60 -22.05 -0.47
CA LEU A 43 -24.53 -22.39 -1.40
C LEU A 43 -24.31 -21.31 -2.47
N ASP A 44 -25.38 -20.79 -3.07
CA ASP A 44 -25.31 -19.72 -4.07
C ASP A 44 -24.78 -18.41 -3.46
N ALA A 45 -25.12 -18.13 -2.20
CA ALA A 45 -24.56 -17.00 -1.45
C ALA A 45 -23.07 -17.22 -1.16
N ALA A 46 -22.69 -18.41 -0.70
CA ALA A 46 -21.29 -18.76 -0.45
C ALA A 46 -20.44 -18.68 -1.72
N GLN A 47 -20.94 -19.17 -2.85
CA GLN A 47 -20.27 -19.08 -4.15
C GLN A 47 -20.04 -17.63 -4.56
N ARG A 48 -21.07 -16.78 -4.49
CA ARG A 48 -20.93 -15.34 -4.79
C ARG A 48 -19.94 -14.65 -3.85
N HIS A 49 -19.93 -15.01 -2.57
CA HIS A 49 -18.96 -14.47 -1.61
C HIS A 49 -17.52 -14.88 -1.94
N VAL A 50 -17.31 -16.13 -2.36
CA VAL A 50 -15.99 -16.61 -2.78
C VAL A 50 -15.54 -15.90 -4.06
N GLU A 51 -16.42 -15.75 -5.05
CA GLU A 51 -16.11 -15.03 -6.29
C GLU A 51 -15.72 -13.57 -6.01
N LEU A 52 -16.50 -12.85 -5.19
CA LEU A 52 -16.19 -11.48 -4.79
C LEU A 52 -14.87 -11.40 -4.01
N SER A 53 -14.62 -12.34 -3.11
CA SER A 53 -13.37 -12.40 -2.35
C SER A 53 -12.17 -12.63 -3.27
N ASN A 54 -12.30 -13.51 -4.26
CA ASN A 54 -11.25 -13.79 -5.23
C ASN A 54 -11.00 -12.57 -6.13
N MET A 55 -12.05 -11.90 -6.61
CA MET A 55 -11.91 -10.66 -7.40
C MET A 55 -11.19 -9.55 -6.63
N VAL A 56 -11.48 -9.39 -5.35
CA VAL A 56 -10.78 -8.43 -4.48
C VAL A 56 -9.33 -8.84 -4.25
N GLY A 57 -9.05 -10.15 -4.13
CA GLY A 57 -7.69 -10.69 -4.07
C GLY A 57 -6.88 -10.37 -5.33
N ASP A 58 -7.41 -10.72 -6.50
CA ASP A 58 -6.77 -10.46 -7.80
C ASP A 58 -6.50 -8.97 -8.02
N GLN A 59 -7.42 -8.11 -7.60
CA GLN A 59 -7.22 -6.67 -7.68
C GLN A 59 -6.07 -6.19 -6.79
N ARG A 60 -5.96 -6.70 -5.56
CA ARG A 60 -4.84 -6.35 -4.66
C ARG A 60 -3.50 -6.82 -5.19
N ASP A 61 -3.44 -8.04 -5.72
CA ASP A 61 -2.22 -8.61 -6.29
C ASP A 61 -1.80 -7.84 -7.56
N HIS A 62 -2.76 -7.49 -8.41
CA HIS A 62 -2.50 -6.65 -9.58
C HIS A 62 -1.99 -5.27 -9.18
N GLU A 63 -2.58 -4.64 -8.16
CA GLU A 63 -2.10 -3.36 -7.65
C GLU A 63 -0.71 -3.45 -7.03
N ALA A 64 -0.41 -4.50 -6.26
CA ALA A 64 0.91 -4.74 -5.69
C ALA A 64 1.96 -4.90 -6.81
N TRP A 65 1.68 -5.72 -7.81
CA TRP A 65 2.52 -5.90 -8.99
C TRP A 65 2.73 -4.58 -9.74
N ARG A 66 1.66 -3.78 -9.92
CA ARG A 66 1.75 -2.48 -10.58
C ARG A 66 2.69 -1.54 -9.83
N ARG A 67 2.54 -1.43 -8.50
CA ARG A 67 3.39 -0.58 -7.65
C ARG A 67 4.85 -1.01 -7.75
N GLU A 68 5.14 -2.30 -7.68
CA GLU A 68 6.49 -2.84 -7.82
C GLU A 68 7.07 -2.57 -9.21
N ALA A 69 6.30 -2.76 -10.27
CA ALA A 69 6.70 -2.48 -11.63
C ALA A 69 7.05 -1.00 -11.85
N VAL A 70 6.23 -0.08 -11.30
CA VAL A 70 6.48 1.36 -11.34
C VAL A 70 7.76 1.71 -10.58
N LEU A 71 7.92 1.20 -9.35
CA LEU A 71 9.10 1.44 -8.53
C LEU A 71 10.38 0.94 -9.21
N ALA A 72 10.38 -0.29 -9.73
CA ALA A 72 11.54 -0.87 -10.40
C ALA A 72 11.94 -0.06 -11.64
N ALA A 73 10.97 0.37 -12.44
CA ALA A 73 11.24 1.17 -13.63
C ALA A 73 11.75 2.58 -13.28
N VAL A 74 11.14 3.27 -12.32
CA VAL A 74 11.59 4.59 -11.86
C VAL A 74 12.98 4.50 -11.23
N ALA A 75 13.24 3.47 -10.41
CA ALA A 75 14.54 3.26 -9.79
C ALA A 75 15.65 3.05 -10.84
N SER A 76 15.40 2.23 -11.87
CA SER A 76 16.35 2.03 -12.96
C SER A 76 16.65 3.32 -13.75
N ILE A 77 15.65 4.17 -13.97
CA ILE A 77 15.83 5.48 -14.61
C ILE A 77 16.65 6.42 -13.72
N LEU A 78 16.36 6.47 -12.43
CA LEU A 78 17.10 7.28 -11.45
C LEU A 78 18.54 6.78 -11.25
N GLU A 79 18.78 5.47 -11.32
CA GLU A 79 20.12 4.89 -11.30
C GLU A 79 20.91 5.33 -12.54
N THR A 80 20.29 5.27 -13.72
CA THR A 80 20.91 5.75 -14.96
C THR A 80 21.19 7.25 -14.88
N SER A 81 20.27 8.05 -14.35
CA SER A 81 20.49 9.50 -14.20
C SER A 81 21.61 9.82 -13.21
N ALA A 82 21.67 9.11 -12.08
CA ALA A 82 22.72 9.25 -11.09
C ALA A 82 24.10 8.89 -11.66
N SER A 83 24.20 7.78 -12.40
CA SER A 83 25.42 7.37 -13.11
C SER A 83 25.86 8.43 -14.10
N VAL A 84 24.95 8.90 -14.97
CA VAL A 84 25.29 9.94 -15.97
C VAL A 84 25.72 11.23 -15.29
N ARG A 85 25.06 11.66 -14.21
CA ARG A 85 25.50 12.86 -13.49
C ARG A 85 26.86 12.68 -12.83
N ALA A 86 27.16 11.49 -12.30
CA ALA A 86 28.48 11.19 -11.76
C ALA A 86 29.53 11.29 -12.85
N ASP A 87 29.30 10.66 -14.01
CA ASP A 87 30.18 10.70 -15.18
C ASP A 87 30.42 12.15 -15.62
N LEU A 88 29.35 12.93 -15.81
CA LEU A 88 29.44 14.35 -16.19
C LEU A 88 30.11 15.24 -15.14
N THR A 89 30.08 14.85 -13.86
CA THR A 89 30.78 15.57 -12.79
C THR A 89 32.27 15.25 -12.78
N SER A 90 32.63 13.99 -13.04
CA SER A 90 34.02 13.53 -13.18
C SER A 90 34.67 13.91 -14.52
N CYS A 91 34.01 14.70 -15.37
CA CYS A 91 34.51 15.00 -16.71
C CYS A 91 35.88 15.71 -16.75
N GLY A 92 36.27 16.39 -15.66
CA GLY A 92 37.60 16.99 -15.52
C GLY A 92 38.73 15.99 -15.30
N GLU A 93 38.42 14.72 -14.99
CA GLU A 93 39.39 13.64 -14.87
C GLU A 93 39.63 12.91 -16.20
N TRP A 94 38.83 13.20 -17.22
CA TRP A 94 38.99 12.57 -18.53
C TRP A 94 40.17 13.20 -19.27
N ASP A 95 41.18 12.38 -19.57
CA ASP A 95 42.35 12.78 -20.35
C ASP A 95 42.01 12.78 -21.86
N LEU A 96 41.11 13.69 -22.25
CA LEU A 96 40.66 13.86 -23.63
C LEU A 96 41.44 14.99 -24.30
N VAL A 97 42.10 14.68 -25.41
CA VAL A 97 43.03 15.61 -26.08
C VAL A 97 42.45 16.10 -27.41
N THR A 98 41.50 15.38 -27.98
CA THR A 98 40.91 15.70 -29.30
C THR A 98 39.41 15.94 -29.22
N VAL A 99 38.88 16.72 -30.17
CA VAL A 99 37.44 16.99 -30.29
C VAL A 99 36.68 15.71 -30.64
N GLU A 100 37.28 14.84 -31.44
CA GLU A 100 36.71 13.55 -31.83
C GLU A 100 36.53 12.60 -30.64
N GLU A 101 37.48 12.57 -29.71
CA GLU A 101 37.37 11.79 -28.47
C GLU A 101 36.24 12.32 -27.58
N ILE A 102 36.12 13.66 -27.46
CA ILE A 102 35.00 14.29 -26.74
C ILE A 102 33.66 13.90 -27.38
N ASP A 103 33.56 13.97 -28.70
CA ASP A 103 32.34 13.60 -29.42
C ASP A 103 32.02 12.10 -29.28
N GLY A 104 33.04 11.24 -29.24
CA GLY A 104 32.89 9.81 -28.97
C GLY A 104 32.32 9.52 -27.58
N VAL A 105 32.89 10.14 -26.54
CA VAL A 105 32.39 10.05 -25.16
C VAL A 105 30.98 10.63 -25.06
N GLY A 106 30.73 11.77 -25.70
CA GLY A 106 29.41 12.37 -25.81
C GLY A 106 28.39 11.39 -26.41
N ALA A 107 28.69 10.78 -27.55
CA ALA A 107 27.81 9.80 -28.17
C ALA A 107 27.55 8.59 -27.26
N GLN A 108 28.57 8.12 -26.53
CA GLN A 108 28.43 7.03 -25.57
C GLN A 108 27.51 7.39 -24.40
N ILE A 109 27.66 8.57 -23.81
CA ILE A 109 26.80 9.03 -22.72
C ILE A 109 25.37 9.24 -23.23
N HIS A 110 25.20 9.82 -24.42
CA HIS A 110 23.89 9.98 -25.04
C HIS A 110 23.17 8.64 -25.22
N LYS A 111 23.92 7.62 -25.66
CA LYS A 111 23.43 6.25 -25.79
C LYS A 111 22.99 5.69 -24.43
N VAL A 112 23.74 5.90 -23.36
CA VAL A 112 23.36 5.48 -22.00
C VAL A 112 22.08 6.16 -21.53
N ILE A 113 21.93 7.46 -21.82
CA ILE A 113 20.74 8.26 -21.45
C ILE A 113 19.46 7.71 -22.11
N TRP A 114 19.52 7.23 -23.35
CA TRP A 114 18.31 6.82 -24.08
C TRP A 114 18.12 5.31 -24.21
N ASP A 115 19.16 4.51 -24.45
CA ASP A 115 18.98 3.08 -24.73
C ASP A 115 18.45 2.31 -23.51
N ARG A 116 19.04 2.52 -22.33
CA ARG A 116 18.62 1.80 -21.10
C ARG A 116 17.24 2.25 -20.62
N PRO A 117 16.94 3.55 -20.51
CA PRO A 117 15.66 4.02 -19.98
C PRO A 117 14.46 3.81 -20.92
N THR A 118 14.67 3.67 -22.23
CA THR A 118 13.55 3.59 -23.20
C THR A 118 12.64 2.40 -22.95
N ALA A 119 13.19 1.22 -22.62
CA ALA A 119 12.38 0.05 -22.29
C ALA A 119 11.58 0.23 -20.98
N MET A 120 12.14 0.94 -20.01
CA MET A 120 11.44 1.24 -18.76
C MET A 120 10.36 2.30 -18.95
N LEU A 121 10.59 3.29 -19.82
CA LEU A 121 9.60 4.29 -20.21
C LEU A 121 8.39 3.68 -20.90
N THR A 122 8.60 2.75 -21.84
CA THR A 122 7.47 2.06 -22.50
C THR A 122 6.66 1.24 -21.51
N ARG A 123 7.33 0.56 -20.56
CA ARG A 123 6.65 -0.13 -19.45
C ARG A 123 5.84 0.85 -18.60
N LEU A 124 6.44 1.96 -18.16
CA LEU A 124 5.77 2.99 -17.35
C LEU A 124 4.55 3.60 -18.02
N ARG A 125 4.56 3.77 -19.35
CA ARG A 125 3.39 4.26 -20.09
C ARG A 125 2.18 3.32 -20.01
N VAL A 126 2.40 2.04 -19.74
CA VAL A 126 1.34 1.04 -19.59
C VAL A 126 0.86 0.94 -18.14
N VAL A 127 1.80 0.98 -17.18
CA VAL A 127 1.50 0.65 -15.77
C VAL A 127 1.33 1.86 -14.85
N ALA A 128 1.86 3.03 -15.21
CA ALA A 128 1.87 4.23 -14.36
C ALA A 128 0.86 5.29 -14.84
N HIS A 129 0.54 6.24 -13.98
CA HIS A 129 -0.17 7.44 -14.40
C HIS A 129 0.70 8.26 -15.37
N ARG A 130 0.08 8.90 -16.38
CA ARG A 130 0.75 9.68 -17.44
C ARG A 130 1.77 10.74 -16.96
N ARG A 131 1.75 11.12 -15.68
CA ARG A 131 2.67 12.11 -15.12
C ARG A 131 4.09 11.56 -14.93
N ILE A 132 4.23 10.32 -14.43
CA ILE A 132 5.54 9.69 -14.23
C ILE A 132 6.34 9.58 -15.52
N PRO A 133 5.85 8.94 -16.61
CA PRO A 133 6.63 8.79 -17.84
C PRO A 133 6.98 10.15 -18.46
N ASN A 134 6.11 11.15 -18.37
CA ASN A 134 6.42 12.52 -18.82
C ASN A 134 7.59 13.12 -18.02
N LYS A 135 7.58 12.97 -16.68
CA LYS A 135 8.67 13.44 -15.83
C LYS A 135 9.98 12.71 -16.08
N CYS A 136 9.92 11.40 -16.34
CA CYS A 136 11.09 10.64 -16.78
C CYS A 136 11.65 11.18 -18.11
N GLU A 137 10.81 11.45 -19.10
CA GLU A 137 11.27 12.05 -20.37
C GLU A 137 11.89 13.44 -20.17
N ASP A 138 11.29 14.28 -19.33
CA ASP A 138 11.83 15.61 -19.03
C ASP A 138 13.20 15.53 -18.33
N LEU A 139 13.39 14.53 -17.45
CA LEU A 139 14.69 14.22 -16.86
C LEU A 139 15.70 13.79 -17.94
N LEU A 140 15.36 12.87 -18.84
CA LEU A 140 16.26 12.43 -19.92
C LEU A 140 16.63 13.57 -20.88
N ARG A 141 15.67 14.46 -21.21
CA ARG A 141 15.94 15.68 -21.99
C ARG A 141 16.89 16.61 -21.27
N THR A 142 16.68 16.80 -19.96
CA THR A 142 17.56 17.64 -19.13
C THR A 142 18.98 17.07 -19.03
N LEU A 143 19.12 15.75 -18.88
CA LEU A 143 20.43 15.08 -18.89
C LEU A 143 21.11 15.22 -20.25
N THR A 144 20.36 15.10 -21.35
CA THR A 144 20.90 15.31 -22.70
C THR A 144 21.43 16.74 -22.87
N ALA A 145 20.70 17.73 -22.36
CA ALA A 145 21.16 19.13 -22.38
C ALA A 145 22.41 19.32 -21.51
N ALA A 146 22.44 18.75 -20.30
CA ALA A 146 23.61 18.80 -19.41
C ALA A 146 24.83 18.13 -20.04
N GLN A 147 24.63 16.99 -20.72
CA GLN A 147 25.66 16.31 -21.48
C GLN A 147 26.21 17.21 -22.60
N HIS A 148 25.34 17.81 -23.41
CA HIS A 148 25.77 18.70 -24.50
C HIS A 148 26.59 19.89 -23.97
N ILE A 149 26.11 20.54 -22.91
CA ILE A 149 26.83 21.64 -22.25
C ILE A 149 28.18 21.18 -21.71
N THR A 150 28.25 19.96 -21.15
CA THR A 150 29.52 19.38 -20.67
C THR A 150 30.49 19.15 -21.82
N MET A 151 30.04 18.60 -22.95
CA MET A 151 30.90 18.40 -24.12
C MET A 151 31.38 19.74 -24.68
N GLN A 152 30.51 20.75 -24.77
CA GLN A 152 30.88 22.10 -25.19
C GLN A 152 31.93 22.72 -24.26
N ARG A 153 31.74 22.58 -22.95
CA ARG A 153 32.71 23.02 -21.95
C ARG A 153 34.08 22.38 -22.16
N LEU A 154 34.14 21.06 -22.38
CA LEU A 154 35.40 20.36 -22.64
C LEU A 154 36.07 20.85 -23.93
N LYS A 155 35.31 21.04 -25.01
CA LYS A 155 35.84 21.58 -26.27
C LYS A 155 36.46 22.97 -26.08
N LEU A 156 35.80 23.85 -25.32
CA LEU A 156 36.35 25.17 -24.99
C LEU A 156 37.64 25.11 -24.16
N HIS A 157 37.85 24.06 -23.35
CA HIS A 157 39.12 23.91 -22.60
C HIS A 157 40.30 23.50 -23.50
N ILE A 158 40.02 22.85 -24.64
CA ILE A 158 41.05 22.44 -25.61
C ILE A 158 41.29 23.53 -26.66
N ASP A 159 40.32 24.42 -26.86
CA ASP A 159 40.40 25.51 -27.83
C ASP A 159 41.43 26.58 -27.39
N PRO A 160 42.51 26.80 -28.18
CA PRO A 160 43.53 27.80 -27.84
C PRO A 160 43.05 29.24 -27.99
N GLU A 161 41.91 29.48 -28.66
CA GLU A 161 41.33 30.82 -28.84
C GLU A 161 40.30 31.19 -27.77
N ALA A 162 39.94 30.25 -26.88
CA ALA A 162 38.91 30.47 -25.86
C ALA A 162 39.31 31.55 -24.84
N THR A 163 38.38 32.48 -24.61
CA THR A 163 38.55 33.53 -23.60
C THR A 163 38.20 33.02 -22.20
N VAL A 164 38.77 33.65 -21.17
CA VAL A 164 38.44 33.32 -19.77
C VAL A 164 36.96 33.60 -19.48
N GLU A 165 36.40 34.65 -20.07
CA GLU A 165 34.98 35.01 -19.93
C GLU A 165 34.06 33.90 -20.46
N GLU A 166 34.36 33.34 -21.65
CA GLU A 166 33.60 32.21 -22.21
C GLU A 166 33.69 30.95 -21.35
N LEU A 167 34.84 30.68 -20.75
CA LEU A 167 35.03 29.55 -19.84
C LEU A 167 34.20 29.70 -18.55
N GLU A 168 34.14 30.91 -17.98
CA GLU A 168 33.34 31.22 -16.79
C GLU A 168 31.84 31.15 -17.08
N GLU A 169 31.39 31.72 -18.21
CA GLU A 169 30.00 31.62 -18.66
C GLU A 169 29.58 30.16 -18.83
N MET A 170 30.41 29.36 -19.51
CA MET A 170 30.12 27.95 -19.73
C MET A 170 30.13 27.14 -18.43
N ALA A 171 31.01 27.46 -17.48
CA ALA A 171 31.00 26.85 -16.16
C ALA A 171 29.71 27.15 -15.39
N SER A 172 29.19 28.39 -15.48
CA SER A 172 27.93 28.77 -14.85
C SER A 172 26.72 28.05 -15.46
N LEU A 173 26.69 27.91 -16.80
CA LEU A 173 25.67 27.17 -17.53
C LEU A 173 25.68 25.69 -17.15
N TRP A 174 26.87 25.10 -17.06
CA TRP A 174 27.06 23.72 -16.64
C TRP A 174 26.53 23.48 -15.21
N GLN A 175 26.90 24.34 -14.25
CA GLN A 175 26.39 24.24 -12.87
C GLN A 175 24.87 24.35 -12.82
N LYS A 176 24.28 25.24 -13.61
CA LYS A 176 22.82 25.40 -13.72
C LYS A 176 22.16 24.14 -14.30
N ALA A 177 22.74 23.56 -15.34
CA ALA A 177 22.22 22.35 -15.97
C ALA A 177 22.29 21.14 -15.02
N MET A 178 23.41 20.96 -14.30
CA MET A 178 23.58 19.89 -13.31
C MET A 178 22.60 20.04 -12.12
N ARG A 179 22.37 21.28 -11.67
CA ARG A 179 21.37 21.56 -10.63
C ARG A 179 19.95 21.26 -11.11
N HIS A 180 19.60 21.69 -12.33
CA HIS A 180 18.28 21.43 -12.91
C HIS A 180 18.04 19.92 -13.10
N ALA A 181 19.05 19.14 -13.49
CA ALA A 181 18.95 17.67 -13.54
C ALA A 181 18.62 17.08 -12.16
N ALA A 182 19.30 17.54 -11.11
CA ALA A 182 19.03 17.10 -9.74
C ALA A 182 17.62 17.52 -9.25
N GLU A 183 17.13 18.68 -9.66
CA GLU A 183 15.75 19.12 -9.38
C GLU A 183 14.71 18.24 -10.08
N GLN A 184 14.96 17.82 -11.33
CA GLN A 184 14.08 16.89 -12.04
C GLN A 184 14.07 15.49 -11.40
N GLU A 185 15.22 15.00 -10.91
CA GLU A 185 15.25 13.74 -10.14
C GLU A 185 14.38 13.82 -8.88
N ARG A 186 14.50 14.92 -8.12
CA ARG A 186 13.65 15.14 -6.93
C ARG A 186 12.18 15.21 -7.29
N ALA A 187 11.82 15.96 -8.33
CA ALA A 187 10.44 16.08 -8.81
C ALA A 187 9.87 14.73 -9.28
N LEU A 188 10.69 13.88 -9.91
CA LEU A 188 10.29 12.52 -10.30
C LEU A 188 10.04 11.65 -9.06
N VAL A 189 10.91 11.71 -8.05
CA VAL A 189 10.73 10.99 -6.78
C VAL A 189 9.46 11.45 -6.07
N GLU A 190 9.19 12.76 -6.00
CA GLU A 190 7.98 13.32 -5.40
C GLU A 190 6.72 12.89 -6.14
N THR A 191 6.74 12.93 -7.48
CA THR A 191 5.62 12.49 -8.32
C THR A 191 5.34 10.99 -8.12
N THR A 192 6.40 10.18 -8.06
CA THR A 192 6.30 8.73 -7.85
C THR A 192 5.75 8.40 -6.46
N ARG A 193 6.20 9.13 -5.43
CA ARG A 193 5.66 8.99 -4.06
C ARG A 193 4.17 9.33 -4.00
N GLY A 194 3.78 10.44 -4.61
CA GLY A 194 2.38 10.86 -4.67
C GLY A 194 1.48 9.85 -5.39
N GLU A 195 1.97 9.20 -6.45
CA GLU A 195 1.23 8.14 -7.15
C GLU A 195 1.09 6.86 -6.32
N LEU A 196 2.15 6.47 -5.60
CA LEU A 196 2.18 5.23 -4.83
C LEU A 196 1.56 5.36 -3.42
N GLY A 197 1.18 6.58 -3.03
CA GLY A 197 0.67 6.86 -1.68
C GLY A 197 1.73 6.65 -0.60
N ILE A 198 3.00 6.90 -0.93
CA ILE A 198 4.11 6.81 0.03
C ILE A 198 4.23 8.17 0.72
N ASP A 199 3.48 8.34 1.81
CA ASP A 199 3.57 9.54 2.64
C ASP A 199 4.86 9.53 3.46
N ILE A 200 5.67 10.57 3.29
CA ILE A 200 6.74 10.87 4.23
C ILE A 200 6.18 11.89 5.21
N PRO A 201 6.39 11.72 6.53
CA PRO A 201 6.15 12.79 7.48
C PRO A 201 7.19 13.92 7.28
N THR A 202 7.08 14.68 6.17
CA THR A 202 7.98 15.80 5.82
C THR A 202 7.51 17.14 6.33
N LYS A 203 6.57 17.15 7.28
CA LYS A 203 6.33 18.29 8.15
C LYS A 203 6.34 17.73 9.55
N GLY A 204 7.32 18.13 10.36
CA GLY A 204 7.39 17.75 11.76
C GLY A 204 6.02 17.95 12.39
N THR A 205 5.31 16.84 12.62
CA THR A 205 4.39 16.78 13.74
C THR A 205 5.32 16.94 14.90
N ALA A 206 5.40 18.18 15.40
CA ALA A 206 5.90 18.43 16.73
C ALA A 206 5.22 17.38 17.60
N VAL A 207 6.01 16.42 18.08
CA VAL A 207 5.67 15.68 19.27
C VAL A 207 5.33 16.80 20.24
N GLN A 208 4.04 17.00 20.52
CA GLN A 208 3.66 17.86 21.62
C GLN A 208 4.51 17.39 22.78
N PRO A 209 5.30 18.26 23.43
CA PRO A 209 6.08 17.83 24.56
C PRO A 209 5.09 17.21 25.54
N VAL A 210 5.24 15.91 25.77
CA VAL A 210 4.54 15.21 26.84
C VAL A 210 4.74 16.10 28.07
N PRO A 211 3.66 16.62 28.69
CA PRO A 211 3.82 17.48 29.85
C PRO A 211 4.58 16.67 30.89
N ALA A 212 5.73 17.20 31.30
CA ALA A 212 6.55 16.59 32.33
C ALA A 212 5.67 16.30 33.55
N PRO A 213 5.82 15.12 34.20
CA PRO A 213 5.10 14.84 35.43
C PRO A 213 5.42 15.95 36.44
N ALA A 214 4.36 16.59 36.94
CA ALA A 214 4.51 17.65 37.92
C ALA A 214 5.28 17.12 39.15
N PRO A 215 6.27 17.86 39.67
CA PRO A 215 6.96 17.45 40.88
C PRO A 215 5.96 17.39 42.05
N PRO A 216 6.08 16.40 42.95
CA PRO A 216 5.19 16.27 44.09
C PRO A 216 5.27 17.51 44.97
N VAL A 217 4.11 18.05 45.29
CA VAL A 217 3.92 19.16 46.24
C VAL A 217 4.52 18.74 47.58
N ALA A 218 5.53 19.49 48.02
CA ALA A 218 6.11 19.36 49.36
C ALA A 218 5.12 19.94 50.40
N GLU A 219 4.64 19.10 51.32
CA GLU A 219 4.07 19.56 52.58
C GLU A 219 5.20 20.04 53.52
N PRO A 220 5.02 21.16 54.25
CA PRO A 220 6.03 21.71 55.15
C PRO A 220 6.05 21.01 56.54
N PRO A 221 7.10 21.23 57.36
CA PRO A 221 7.71 20.20 58.20
C PRO A 221 7.18 20.16 59.64
N ALA A 222 7.27 18.98 60.27
CA ALA A 222 7.24 18.82 61.72
C ALA A 222 8.22 17.72 62.16
N GLU A 223 9.38 18.19 62.60
CA GLU A 223 10.28 17.68 63.63
C GLU A 223 9.70 16.60 64.59
N ALA A 224 10.34 15.42 64.67
CA ALA A 224 10.86 14.83 65.92
C ALA A 224 11.19 13.31 65.80
N ALA A 225 12.43 13.00 66.18
CA ALA A 225 12.83 11.85 67.01
C ALA A 225 12.80 10.40 66.45
N ALA A 226 14.04 9.92 66.21
CA ALA A 226 14.65 8.76 66.86
C ALA A 226 14.41 7.32 66.35
N ALA A 227 15.54 6.61 66.28
CA ALA A 227 15.78 5.17 66.38
C ALA A 227 15.78 4.30 65.09
N GLU A 228 16.99 3.94 64.65
CA GLU A 228 17.29 2.58 64.14
C GLU A 228 17.23 1.56 65.31
N PRO A 229 17.36 0.21 65.14
CA PRO A 229 17.71 -0.55 63.93
C PRO A 229 16.99 -1.92 63.72
N ALA A 230 17.34 -2.55 62.58
CA ALA A 230 17.52 -3.99 62.34
C ALA A 230 16.28 -4.91 62.18
N VAL A 231 16.29 -5.74 61.12
CA VAL A 231 16.54 -7.22 61.17
C VAL A 231 16.00 -7.93 59.90
N ASP A 232 16.89 -8.72 59.30
CA ASP A 232 16.77 -9.94 58.47
C ASP A 232 15.94 -10.03 57.16
N GLU A 233 16.70 -10.41 56.13
CA GLU A 233 16.34 -11.20 54.93
C GLU A 233 15.76 -12.58 55.33
N PRO A 234 14.99 -13.29 54.46
CA PRO A 234 15.67 -14.06 53.41
C PRO A 234 14.96 -14.19 52.06
N GLU A 235 15.80 -14.57 51.10
CA GLU A 235 15.63 -15.01 49.72
C GLU A 235 14.49 -16.03 49.43
N GLN A 236 13.78 -15.79 48.31
CA GLN A 236 13.47 -16.68 47.14
C GLN A 236 12.76 -18.05 47.35
N PRO A 237 12.07 -18.65 46.32
CA PRO A 237 12.47 -18.65 44.90
C PRO A 237 11.40 -18.62 43.80
N GLU A 238 11.94 -18.49 42.59
CA GLU A 238 11.38 -18.65 41.25
C GLU A 238 10.22 -19.64 41.07
N GLN A 239 9.25 -19.24 40.22
CA GLN A 239 8.48 -20.17 39.39
C GLN A 239 8.40 -19.68 37.93
N VAL A 240 9.33 -20.22 37.15
CA VAL A 240 9.16 -20.93 35.87
C VAL A 240 8.12 -20.41 34.86
N GLU A 241 8.71 -19.89 33.79
CA GLU A 241 8.27 -19.64 32.42
C GLU A 241 7.45 -20.77 31.75
N GLN A 242 6.33 -20.40 31.08
CA GLN A 242 5.74 -21.09 29.90
C GLN A 242 4.56 -20.28 29.30
N PRO A 243 4.18 -20.47 28.02
CA PRO A 243 4.53 -19.57 26.91
C PRO A 243 3.35 -18.78 26.31
N GLU A 244 3.71 -17.74 25.55
CA GLU A 244 2.83 -16.85 24.75
C GLU A 244 1.85 -17.61 23.83
N VAL A 245 0.58 -17.20 23.89
CA VAL A 245 -0.41 -17.44 22.85
C VAL A 245 -0.55 -16.15 22.03
N PRO A 246 -0.40 -16.19 20.69
CA PRO A 246 -0.42 -14.98 19.87
C PRO A 246 -1.82 -14.36 19.78
N ALA A 247 -1.86 -13.03 19.88
CA ALA A 247 -3.01 -12.14 19.94
C ALA A 247 -3.84 -12.02 18.65
N ALA A 248 -4.09 -13.12 17.94
CA ALA A 248 -4.84 -13.11 16.67
C ALA A 248 -6.33 -13.49 16.80
N GLU A 249 -6.79 -14.00 17.96
CA GLU A 249 -8.17 -14.50 18.11
C GLU A 249 -9.14 -13.57 18.87
N GLN A 250 -8.67 -12.45 19.43
CA GLN A 250 -9.55 -11.54 20.20
C GLN A 250 -10.25 -10.46 19.36
N THR A 251 -9.80 -10.18 18.14
CA THR A 251 -10.38 -9.10 17.30
C THR A 251 -11.59 -9.55 16.46
N ALA A 252 -11.86 -10.84 16.36
CA ALA A 252 -12.97 -11.38 15.56
C ALA A 252 -14.32 -11.38 16.30
N GLN A 253 -14.34 -11.34 17.64
CA GLN A 253 -15.59 -11.40 18.41
C GLN A 253 -16.24 -10.03 18.66
N LEU A 254 -15.52 -8.92 18.47
CA LEU A 254 -16.02 -7.57 18.81
C LEU A 254 -16.70 -6.80 17.67
N ARG A 255 -16.82 -7.37 16.45
CA ARG A 255 -17.48 -6.70 15.31
C ARG A 255 -18.83 -7.27 14.89
N LEU A 256 -19.33 -8.30 15.58
CA LEU A 256 -20.63 -8.91 15.26
C LEU A 256 -21.83 -8.26 15.97
N ALA A 257 -21.63 -7.18 16.72
CA ALA A 257 -22.68 -6.58 17.57
C ALA A 257 -23.32 -5.30 17.01
N ASP A 258 -22.95 -4.80 15.83
CA ASP A 258 -23.37 -3.46 15.37
C ASP A 258 -23.86 -3.41 13.91
N ALA A 259 -24.67 -4.37 13.51
CA ALA A 259 -25.38 -4.33 12.23
C ALA A 259 -26.78 -4.95 12.36
N ALA A 260 -27.61 -4.34 13.18
CA ALA A 260 -29.06 -4.51 13.13
C ALA A 260 -29.69 -3.12 12.98
N GLU A 261 -29.64 -2.58 11.76
CA GLU A 261 -30.52 -1.48 11.36
C GLU A 261 -31.13 -1.79 9.99
N ASP A 262 -32.45 -1.63 9.97
CA ASP A 262 -33.46 -2.06 9.00
C ASP A 262 -33.45 -1.18 7.74
N PRO A 263 -33.39 -1.70 6.50
CA PRO A 263 -33.68 -0.91 5.32
C PRO A 263 -35.15 -1.05 4.92
N ALA A 264 -35.89 0.03 5.17
CA ALA A 264 -37.22 0.26 4.60
C ALA A 264 -37.21 0.18 3.06
N ASP A 265 -38.14 -0.61 2.55
CA ASP A 265 -38.43 -0.90 1.14
C ASP A 265 -39.03 0.32 0.40
N PRO A 266 -38.47 0.76 -0.75
CA PRO A 266 -39.11 1.76 -1.59
C PRO A 266 -39.55 1.13 -2.92
N ARG A 267 -40.67 0.37 -2.95
CA ARG A 267 -41.25 -0.10 -4.23
C ARG A 267 -42.71 -0.59 -4.20
N GLN A 268 -43.65 0.23 -3.76
CA GLN A 268 -45.04 0.28 -4.26
C GLN A 268 -45.49 1.75 -4.16
N ALA A 269 -45.90 2.47 -5.20
CA ALA A 269 -46.95 2.14 -6.12
C ALA A 269 -46.76 2.77 -7.51
N GLU A 270 -47.27 2.03 -8.48
CA GLU A 270 -47.40 2.35 -9.91
C GLU A 270 -48.70 3.21 -10.15
N PRO A 271 -49.24 3.37 -11.37
CA PRO A 271 -49.37 4.67 -12.04
C PRO A 271 -50.83 5.15 -12.24
N ALA A 272 -51.04 6.42 -12.61
CA ALA A 272 -52.15 6.82 -13.52
C ALA A 272 -52.03 8.28 -13.98
N LYS A 273 -52.11 8.43 -15.32
CA LYS A 273 -52.35 9.68 -16.06
C LYS A 273 -53.75 10.24 -15.76
N VAL A 274 -53.91 11.56 -15.72
CA VAL A 274 -54.68 12.41 -16.67
C VAL A 274 -54.12 13.83 -16.56
#